data_AF-B8CQG9-F1
#
_entry.id   AF-B8CQG9-F1
#
_cell.length_a   1.000
_cell.length_b   1.000
_cell.length_c   1.000
_cell.angle_alpha   90.00
_cell.angle_beta   90.00
_cell.angle_gamma   90.00
#
_symmetry.space_group_name_H-M   'P 1'
#
loop_
_entity.id
_entity.type
_entity.pdbx_description
1 polymer ?
#
loop_
_entity_poly.entity_id
_entity_poly.type
_entity_poly.pdbx_seq_one_letter_code
_entity_poly.pdbx_strand_id
1 'polypeptide(L)'
;MINLFLFCRAGYEKDCAAEIQVRAAELDIGGFVKTNTNDAYVIFQCFQAGDAEILAKNISLDSLIFARQMFAAKALLKGLPEQDRITPIVEALADIH
;
A
#
# COMPACT_ATOMS: atom_id res chain seq x y z
N MET A 1 -6.79 -0.51 -8.25
CA MET A 1 -5.37 -0.72 -7.88
C MET A 1 -5.25 -2.02 -7.09
N ILE A 2 -4.05 -2.57 -6.92
CA ILE A 2 -3.84 -3.82 -6.14
C ILE A 2 -2.94 -3.63 -4.92
N ASN A 3 -2.20 -2.52 -4.80
CA ASN A 3 -1.27 -2.32 -3.70
C ASN A 3 -1.89 -1.36 -2.68
N LEU A 4 -1.89 -1.76 -1.41
CA LEU A 4 -2.14 -0.89 -0.28
C LEU A 4 -0.79 -0.65 0.42
N PHE A 5 -0.34 0.59 0.41
CA PHE A 5 0.91 1.01 1.02
C PHE A 5 0.65 1.47 2.45
N LEU A 6 1.46 1.01 3.41
CA LEU A 6 1.38 1.38 4.82
C LEU A 6 2.74 1.80 5.33
N PHE A 7 2.85 3.03 5.84
CA PHE A 7 4.05 3.45 6.58
C PHE A 7 4.00 2.92 8.00
N CYS A 8 5.13 2.46 8.54
CA CYS A 8 5.24 2.00 9.93
C CYS A 8 6.54 2.51 10.58
N ARG A 9 6.80 2.09 11.82
CA ARG A 9 8.12 2.31 12.44
C ARG A 9 9.11 1.27 11.87
N ALA A 10 10.34 1.68 11.57
CA ALA A 10 11.40 0.75 11.20
C ALA A 10 11.57 -0.35 12.28
N GLY A 11 11.59 -1.61 11.84
CA GLY A 11 11.68 -2.79 12.71
C GLY A 11 10.33 -3.36 13.18
N TYR A 12 9.21 -2.69 12.88
CA TYR A 12 7.84 -3.14 13.19
C TYR A 12 7.09 -3.62 11.93
N GLU A 13 7.80 -3.87 10.83
CA GLU A 13 7.15 -4.22 9.57
C GLU A 13 6.40 -5.56 9.66
N LYS A 14 6.89 -6.51 10.47
CA LYS A 14 6.21 -7.79 10.69
C LYS A 14 4.88 -7.62 11.42
N ASP A 15 4.83 -6.77 12.43
CA ASP A 15 3.60 -6.48 13.18
C ASP A 15 2.60 -5.72 12.30
N CYS A 16 3.07 -4.72 11.54
CA CYS A 16 2.24 -4.00 10.56
C CYS A 16 1.72 -4.94 9.45
N ALA A 17 2.55 -5.86 8.97
CA ALA A 17 2.19 -6.89 7.99
C ALA A 17 1.13 -7.87 8.52
N ALA A 18 1.25 -8.29 9.77
CA ALA A 18 0.28 -9.17 10.41
C ALA A 18 -1.05 -8.45 10.64
N GLU A 19 -1.00 -7.21 11.13
CA GLU A 19 -2.17 -6.36 11.35
C GLU A 19 -2.96 -6.19 10.04
N ILE A 20 -2.31 -5.74 8.96
CA ILE A 20 -3.04 -5.48 7.71
C ILE A 20 -3.62 -6.76 7.08
N GLN A 21 -2.98 -7.91 7.25
CA GLN A 21 -3.55 -9.19 6.80
C GLN A 21 -4.85 -9.52 7.51
N VAL A 22 -4.92 -9.31 8.83
CA VAL A 22 -6.15 -9.53 9.60
C VAL A 22 -7.23 -8.54 9.19
N ARG A 23 -6.90 -7.24 9.11
CA ARG A 23 -7.87 -6.19 8.76
C ARG A 23 -8.39 -6.32 7.32
N ALA A 24 -7.58 -6.80 6.39
CA ALA A 24 -8.03 -7.11 5.03
C ALA A 24 -8.96 -8.34 5.00
N ALA A 25 -8.64 -9.38 5.76
CA ALA A 25 -9.47 -10.59 5.85
C ALA A 25 -10.85 -10.32 6.48
N GLU A 26 -10.97 -9.37 7.40
CA GLU A 26 -12.27 -8.92 7.95
C GLU A 26 -13.21 -8.33 6.88
N LEU A 27 -12.66 -7.88 5.75
CA LEU A 27 -13.40 -7.37 4.60
C LEU A 27 -13.47 -8.38 3.45
N ASP A 28 -13.15 -9.65 3.71
CA ASP A 28 -13.09 -10.74 2.72
C ASP A 28 -12.10 -10.48 1.56
N ILE A 29 -11.10 -9.61 1.79
CA ILE A 29 -10.09 -9.25 0.78
C ILE A 29 -8.80 -10.04 1.02
N GLY A 30 -8.51 -10.93 0.08
CA GLY A 30 -7.29 -11.74 0.07
C GLY A 30 -6.10 -11.03 -0.61
N GLY A 31 -4.90 -11.33 -0.11
CA GLY A 31 -3.66 -10.81 -0.68
C GLY A 31 -2.43 -11.37 0.03
N PHE A 32 -1.28 -10.77 -0.24
CA PHE A 32 -0.04 -11.10 0.44
C PHE A 32 0.79 -9.85 0.71
N VAL A 33 1.65 -9.92 1.71
CA VAL A 33 2.47 -8.78 2.13
C VAL A 33 3.87 -8.86 1.54
N LYS A 34 4.34 -7.73 1.01
CA LYS A 34 5.75 -7.49 0.66
C LYS A 34 6.34 -6.52 1.68
N THR A 35 7.41 -6.95 2.34
CA THR A 35 8.15 -6.11 3.28
C THR A 35 9.57 -6.65 3.49
N ASN A 36 10.51 -5.77 3.82
CA ASN A 36 11.83 -6.13 4.34
C ASN A 36 12.03 -5.55 5.74
N THR A 37 13.02 -6.06 6.47
CA THR A 37 13.38 -5.54 7.80
C THR A 37 13.96 -4.13 7.69
N ASN A 38 13.49 -3.21 8.53
CA ASN A 38 13.94 -1.80 8.62
C ASN A 38 13.60 -0.90 7.42
N ASP A 39 12.71 -1.32 6.52
CA ASP A 39 12.21 -0.48 5.43
C ASP A 39 11.26 0.62 5.92
N ALA A 40 10.66 0.45 7.11
CA ALA A 40 9.65 1.34 7.69
C ALA A 40 8.36 1.48 6.86
N TYR A 41 8.09 0.53 5.96
CA TYR A 41 6.82 0.42 5.25
C TYR A 41 6.49 -1.03 4.91
N VAL A 42 5.21 -1.27 4.63
CA VAL A 42 4.64 -2.54 4.21
C VAL A 42 3.78 -2.30 2.97
N ILE A 43 3.78 -3.23 2.02
CA ILE A 43 2.83 -3.24 0.90
C ILE A 43 1.98 -4.50 0.99
N PHE A 44 0.69 -4.35 1.24
CA PHE A 44 -0.27 -5.43 1.07
C PHE A 44 -0.75 -5.44 -0.39
N GLN A 45 -0.43 -6.52 -1.13
CA GLN A 45 -0.83 -6.71 -2.52
C GLN A 45 -2.06 -7.62 -2.58
N CYS A 46 -3.20 -7.02 -2.89
CA CYS A 46 -4.49 -7.69 -3.07
C CYS A 46 -4.45 -8.58 -4.32
N PHE A 47 -5.28 -9.63 -4.35
CA PHE A 47 -5.40 -10.48 -5.54
C PHE A 47 -6.26 -9.85 -6.64
N GLN A 48 -7.29 -9.07 -6.29
CA GLN A 48 -8.18 -8.43 -7.27
C GLN A 48 -7.88 -6.95 -7.44
N ALA A 49 -8.13 -6.45 -8.64
CA ALA A 49 -8.02 -5.03 -8.94
C ALA A 49 -9.21 -4.26 -8.33
N GLY A 50 -8.91 -3.19 -7.60
CA GLY A 50 -9.91 -2.33 -6.94
C GLY A 50 -9.97 -2.57 -5.43
N ASP A 51 -9.53 -3.74 -4.97
CA ASP A 51 -9.55 -4.11 -3.55
C ASP A 51 -8.69 -3.17 -2.70
N ALA A 52 -7.56 -2.69 -3.22
CA ALA A 52 -6.71 -1.75 -2.47
C ALA A 52 -7.44 -0.45 -2.13
N GLU A 53 -8.26 0.08 -3.04
CA GLU A 53 -9.10 1.24 -2.82
C GLU A 53 -10.22 0.95 -1.82
N ILE A 54 -10.82 -0.24 -1.88
CA ILE A 54 -11.82 -0.68 -0.91
C ILE A 54 -11.21 -0.73 0.49
N LEU A 55 -10.02 -1.33 0.66
CA LEU A 55 -9.30 -1.36 1.93
C LEU A 55 -8.99 0.06 2.41
N ALA A 56 -8.41 0.91 1.56
CA ALA A 56 -8.05 2.28 1.93
C ALA A 56 -9.26 3.14 2.35
N LYS A 57 -10.45 2.85 1.81
CA LYS A 57 -11.69 3.57 2.13
C LYS A 57 -12.40 3.04 3.38
N ASN A 58 -12.34 1.74 3.63
CA ASN A 58 -13.13 1.09 4.70
C ASN A 58 -12.33 0.82 5.97
N ILE A 59 -11.00 0.71 5.90
CA ILE A 59 -10.15 0.61 7.08
C ILE A 59 -9.80 2.01 7.54
N SER A 60 -10.32 2.39 8.72
CA SER A 60 -9.95 3.66 9.34
C SER A 60 -8.50 3.61 9.84
N LEU A 61 -7.69 4.62 9.49
CA LEU A 61 -6.27 4.67 9.85
C LEU A 61 -6.04 4.64 11.37
N ASP A 62 -6.91 5.30 12.14
CA ASP A 62 -6.86 5.33 13.61
C ASP A 62 -7.15 3.97 14.27
N SER A 63 -7.69 3.01 13.51
CA SER A 63 -7.88 1.63 13.97
C SER A 63 -6.64 0.75 13.81
N LEU A 64 -5.61 1.24 13.11
CA LEU A 64 -4.34 0.54 12.90
C LEU A 64 -3.32 0.99 13.94
N ILE A 65 -2.78 0.06 14.71
CA ILE A 65 -1.82 0.30 15.79
C ILE A 65 -0.43 0.57 15.20
N PHE A 66 -0.04 -0.15 14.16
CA PHE A 66 1.33 -0.11 13.64
C PHE A 66 1.51 0.76 12.40
N ALA A 67 0.41 1.05 11.68
CA ALA A 67 0.42 1.94 10.53
C ALA A 67 0.35 3.42 10.95
N ARG A 68 1.28 4.24 10.45
CA ARG A 68 1.31 5.70 10.63
C ARG A 68 0.49 6.43 9.58
N GLN A 69 0.41 5.85 8.38
CA GLN A 69 -0.31 6.37 7.23
C GLN A 69 -0.54 5.22 6.25
N MET A 70 -1.60 5.32 5.45
CA MET A 70 -1.98 4.31 4.47
C MET A 70 -2.59 4.94 3.21
N PHE A 71 -2.31 4.36 2.04
CA PHE A 71 -2.95 4.74 0.79
C PHE A 71 -2.91 3.62 -0.25
N ALA A 72 -3.91 3.56 -1.13
CA ALA A 72 -3.87 2.70 -2.31
C ALA A 72 -2.87 3.25 -3.33
N ALA A 73 -2.10 2.36 -3.95
CA ALA A 73 -1.02 2.72 -4.86
C ALA A 73 -1.05 1.85 -6.13
N LYS A 74 -0.59 2.45 -7.22
CA LYS A 74 -0.27 1.73 -8.46
C LYS A 74 1.03 0.93 -8.33
N ALA A 75 1.45 0.32 -9.42
CA ALA A 75 2.76 -0.33 -9.48
C ALA A 75 3.89 0.68 -9.24
N LEU A 76 5.00 0.19 -8.69
CA LEU A 76 6.20 1.00 -8.48
C LEU A 76 6.73 1.47 -9.84
N LEU A 77 6.77 2.79 -10.03
CA LEU A 77 7.40 3.41 -11.18
C LEU A 77 8.93 3.38 -11.01
N LYS A 78 9.63 2.74 -11.95
CA LYS A 78 11.10 2.59 -11.94
C LYS A 78 11.71 3.33 -13.12
N GLY A 79 13.00 3.67 -13.01
CA GLY A 79 13.76 4.23 -14.14
C GLY A 79 13.30 5.63 -14.57
N LEU A 80 12.87 6.46 -13.60
CA LEU A 80 12.48 7.85 -13.84
C LEU A 80 13.64 8.62 -14.50
N PRO A 81 13.47 9.16 -15.72
CA PRO A 81 14.53 9.88 -16.42
C PRO A 81 14.88 11.17 -15.66
N GLU A 82 16.18 11.45 -15.51
CA GLU A 82 16.63 12.62 -14.74
C GLU A 82 16.19 13.94 -15.36
N GLN A 83 16.14 13.98 -16.70
CA GLN A 83 15.71 15.12 -17.48
C GLN A 83 14.19 15.33 -17.52
N ASP A 84 13.40 14.31 -17.16
CA ASP A 84 11.94 14.41 -17.12
C ASP A 84 11.32 13.41 -16.13
N ARG A 85 11.17 13.84 -14.88
CA ARG A 85 10.46 13.05 -13.86
C ARG A 85 8.97 13.34 -13.80
N ILE A 86 8.50 14.41 -14.45
CA ILE A 86 7.12 14.89 -14.31
C ILE A 86 6.19 14.07 -15.20
N THR A 87 6.53 13.95 -16.49
CA THR A 87 5.66 13.27 -17.47
C THR A 87 5.33 11.84 -17.04
N PRO A 88 6.29 10.97 -16.64
CA PRO A 88 5.99 9.60 -16.27
C PRO A 88 5.12 9.49 -14.99
N ILE A 89 5.25 10.43 -14.05
CA ILE A 89 4.44 10.45 -12.83
C ILE A 89 3.00 10.87 -13.16
N VAL A 90 2.82 11.91 -13.97
CA VAL A 90 1.49 12.37 -14.38
C VAL A 90 0.77 11.30 -15.21
N GLU A 91 1.45 10.70 -16.19
CA GLU A 91 0.91 9.60 -17.00
C GLU A 91 0.51 8.41 -16.13
N ALA A 92 1.33 8.06 -15.13
CA ALA A 92 1.00 6.97 -14.22
C ALA A 92 -0.27 7.23 -13.40
N LEU A 93 -0.65 8.49 -13.18
CA LEU A 93 -1.80 8.90 -12.37
C LEU A 93 -3.00 9.37 -13.21
N ALA A 94 -2.89 9.47 -14.53
CA ALA A 94 -3.86 10.17 -15.41
C ALA A 94 -5.28 9.60 -15.41
N ASP A 95 -5.44 8.33 -15.03
CA ASP A 95 -6.67 7.54 -14.98
C ASP A 95 -7.19 7.33 -13.54
N ILE A 96 -6.53 7.90 -12.54
CA ILE A 96 -7.02 7.89 -11.15
C ILE A 96 -8.03 9.03 -10.99
N HIS A 97 -9.27 8.68 -10.65
CA HIS A 97 -10.39 9.60 -10.46
C HIS A 97 -10.85 9.61 -9.01
#